data_AF-A0A5B2VB08-F1
#
_entry.id   AF-A0A5B2VB08-F1
#
_cell.length_a   1.000
_cell.length_b   1.000
_cell.length_c   1.000
_cell.angle_alpha   90.00
_cell.angle_beta   90.00
_cell.angle_gamma   90.00
#
_symmetry.space_group_name_H-M   'P 1'
#
loop_
_entity.id
_entity.type
_entity.pdbx_description
1 polymer ?
#
loop_
_entity_poly.entity_id
_entity_poly.type
_entity_poly.pdbx_seq_one_letter_code
_entity_poly.pdbx_strand_id
1 'polypeptide(L)'
;MKASTARVAPDDQVLFLLQMLEQAARGEHLAWALEGAARVIMRQHRVSVITVLDRERMLDVLDAVHFRALTDLPSLLPAMLLNGMAALQELVVLWSDPPHVSERRDRDRIRDVEGMARILRNTLDSIVAVEEALERADARAKRAGNVVHLAAYRSIKPLPILEPDTGA
;
A
#
# COMPACT_ATOMS: atom_id res chain seq x y z
N MET A 1 24.35 -4.80 -26.53
CA MET A 1 23.62 -4.72 -25.25
C MET A 1 24.12 -3.50 -24.49
N LYS A 2 23.28 -2.48 -24.25
CA LYS A 2 23.66 -1.36 -23.38
C LYS A 2 23.50 -1.84 -21.93
N ALA A 3 24.57 -1.83 -21.16
CA ALA A 3 24.51 -2.09 -19.73
C ALA A 3 23.61 -1.02 -19.09
N SER A 4 22.47 -1.44 -18.54
CA SER A 4 21.64 -0.58 -17.72
C SER A 4 22.34 -0.41 -16.38
N THR A 5 23.12 0.66 -16.21
CA THR A 5 23.64 1.07 -14.90
C THR A 5 22.47 1.57 -14.08
N ALA A 6 21.85 0.68 -13.31
CA ALA A 6 20.89 1.06 -12.30
C ALA A 6 21.57 2.00 -11.29
N ARG A 7 20.91 3.12 -10.96
CA ARG A 7 21.45 4.11 -10.02
C ARG A 7 21.10 3.67 -8.60
N VAL A 8 21.98 3.93 -7.64
CA VAL A 8 21.62 3.76 -6.22
C VAL A 8 20.51 4.76 -5.90
N ALA A 9 19.48 4.33 -5.17
CA ALA A 9 18.40 5.20 -4.74
C ALA A 9 18.96 6.32 -3.85
N PRO A 10 18.52 7.58 -3.97
CA PRO A 10 18.96 8.64 -3.07
C PRO A 10 18.54 8.33 -1.63
N ASP A 11 19.46 8.50 -0.68
CA ASP A 11 19.25 8.22 0.75
C ASP A 11 17.99 8.93 1.30
N ASP A 12 17.75 10.18 0.88
CA ASP A 12 16.57 10.96 1.29
C ASP A 12 15.25 10.29 0.90
N GLN A 13 15.22 9.60 -0.24
CA GLN A 13 14.02 8.93 -0.73
C GLN A 13 13.73 7.64 0.06
N VAL A 14 14.78 6.90 0.39
CA VAL A 14 14.71 5.70 1.23
C VAL A 14 14.24 6.11 2.63
N LEU A 15 14.81 7.18 3.19
CA LEU A 15 14.43 7.72 4.48
C LEU A 15 12.97 8.16 4.51
N PHE A 16 12.52 8.91 3.49
CA PHE A 16 11.12 9.34 3.39
C PHE A 16 10.15 8.15 3.31
N LEU A 17 10.49 7.12 2.54
CA LEU A 17 9.68 5.90 2.45
C LEU A 17 9.60 5.17 3.81
N LEU A 18 10.73 5.02 4.50
CA LEU A 18 10.75 4.41 5.83
C LEU A 18 9.88 5.20 6.82
N GLN A 19 9.94 6.53 6.81
CA GLN A 19 9.10 7.37 7.66
C GLN A 19 7.60 7.16 7.37
N MET A 20 7.19 7.06 6.10
CA MET A 20 5.79 6.75 5.76
C MET A 20 5.38 5.37 6.26
N LEU A 21 6.23 4.36 6.09
CA LEU A 21 5.96 3.00 6.57
C LEU A 21 5.90 2.94 8.11
N GLU A 22 6.75 3.68 8.82
CA GLU A 22 6.72 3.79 10.28
C GLU A 22 5.46 4.51 10.79
N GLN A 23 4.98 5.54 10.09
CA GLN A 23 3.68 6.16 10.39
C GLN A 23 2.54 5.15 10.23
N ALA A 24 2.52 4.42 9.10
CA ALA A 24 1.55 3.36 8.87
C ALA A 24 1.61 2.27 9.96
N ALA A 25 2.81 1.84 10.38
CA ALA A 25 2.98 0.82 11.41
C ALA A 25 2.41 1.27 12.77
N ARG A 26 2.47 2.57 13.07
CA ARG A 26 1.86 3.18 14.26
C ARG A 26 0.35 3.38 14.14
N GLY A 27 -0.21 3.15 12.95
CA GLY A 27 -1.63 3.36 12.64
C GLY A 27 -1.97 4.83 12.34
N GLU A 28 -0.97 5.68 12.13
CA GLU A 28 -1.16 7.10 11.81
C GLU A 28 -1.45 7.24 10.31
N HIS A 29 -2.65 7.72 9.95
CA HIS A 29 -3.07 7.89 8.55
C HIS A 29 -2.81 6.63 7.70
N LEU A 30 -3.10 5.46 8.26
CA LEU A 30 -2.66 4.16 7.75
C LEU A 30 -2.90 3.96 6.25
N ALA A 31 -4.12 4.20 5.77
CA ALA A 31 -4.43 4.03 4.35
C ALA A 31 -3.61 4.97 3.46
N TRP A 32 -3.49 6.24 3.86
CA TRP A 32 -2.72 7.27 3.15
C TRP A 32 -1.22 6.99 3.14
N ALA A 33 -0.66 6.66 4.31
CA ALA A 33 0.77 6.40 4.46
C ALA A 33 1.19 5.14 3.69
N LEU A 34 0.39 4.07 3.76
CA LEU A 34 0.65 2.85 3.01
C LEU A 34 0.44 3.03 1.50
N GLU A 35 -0.56 3.80 1.07
CA GLU A 35 -0.74 4.15 -0.35
C GLU A 35 0.48 4.89 -0.90
N GLY A 36 0.94 5.93 -0.18
CA GLY A 36 2.10 6.72 -0.57
C GLY A 36 3.37 5.86 -0.64
N ALA A 37 3.58 4.99 0.35
CA ALA A 37 4.69 4.04 0.37
C ALA A 37 4.62 3.07 -0.82
N ALA A 38 3.46 2.45 -1.08
CA ALA A 38 3.25 1.56 -2.21
C ALA A 38 3.56 2.25 -3.55
N ARG A 39 3.11 3.49 -3.71
CA ARG A 39 3.39 4.31 -4.90
C ARG A 39 4.88 4.55 -5.12
N VAL A 40 5.63 4.85 -4.06
CA VAL A 40 7.09 5.05 -4.13
C VAL A 40 7.79 3.74 -4.48
N ILE A 41 7.50 2.65 -3.77
CA ILE A 41 8.08 1.32 -4.04
C ILE A 41 7.86 0.93 -5.50
N MET A 42 6.60 0.95 -5.96
CA MET A 42 6.22 0.60 -7.34
C MET A 42 6.90 1.45 -8.42
N ARG A 43 7.24 2.71 -8.11
CA ARG A 43 7.94 3.58 -9.05
C ARG A 43 9.44 3.32 -9.05
N GLN A 44 10.03 3.15 -7.87
CA GLN A 44 11.47 3.18 -7.71
C GLN A 44 12.15 1.85 -7.97
N HIS A 45 11.47 0.73 -7.69
CA HIS A 45 12.04 -0.61 -7.92
C HIS A 45 12.49 -0.87 -9.36
N ARG A 46 12.02 -0.05 -10.32
CA ARG A 46 12.36 -0.16 -11.74
C ARG A 46 13.54 0.70 -12.18
N VAL A 47 13.91 1.73 -11.42
CA VAL A 47 14.82 2.78 -11.88
C VAL A 47 16.05 2.96 -11.00
N SER A 48 16.00 2.42 -9.78
CA SER A 48 17.10 2.47 -8.84
C SER A 48 17.28 1.14 -8.12
N VAL A 49 18.33 1.04 -7.31
CA VAL A 49 18.60 -0.09 -6.43
C VAL A 49 18.79 0.42 -5.00
N ILE A 50 18.21 -0.25 -4.03
CA ILE A 50 18.42 0.01 -2.59
C ILE A 50 19.48 -0.93 -2.03
N THR A 51 20.08 -0.56 -0.88
CA THR A 51 21.03 -1.45 -0.22
C THR A 51 20.30 -2.64 0.42
N VAL A 52 21.07 -3.68 0.75
CA VAL A 52 20.56 -4.84 1.50
C VAL A 52 20.02 -4.42 2.86
N LEU A 53 20.67 -3.47 3.53
CA LEU A 53 20.23 -2.95 4.82
C LEU A 53 18.90 -2.20 4.72
N ASP A 54 18.73 -1.38 3.68
CA ASP A 54 17.48 -0.66 3.43
C ASP A 54 16.33 -1.63 3.15
N ARG A 55 16.60 -2.68 2.35
CA ARG A 55 15.64 -3.74 2.10
C ARG A 55 15.17 -4.38 3.40
N GLU A 56 16.09 -4.82 4.25
CA GLU A 56 15.76 -5.50 5.51
C GLU A 56 14.90 -4.61 6.41
N ARG A 57 15.29 -3.34 6.57
CA ARG A 57 14.50 -2.35 7.32
C ARG A 57 13.11 -2.15 6.75
N MET A 58 12.97 -2.05 5.42
CA MET A 58 11.67 -1.89 4.78
C MET A 58 10.79 -3.12 4.96
N LEU A 59 11.36 -4.33 4.87
CA LEU A 59 10.61 -5.58 5.05
C LEU A 59 10.10 -5.71 6.49
N ASP A 60 10.94 -5.43 7.49
CA ASP A 60 10.56 -5.47 8.90
C ASP A 60 9.39 -4.51 9.19
N VAL A 61 9.45 -3.28 8.67
CA VAL A 61 8.38 -2.30 8.88
C VAL A 61 7.12 -2.69 8.08
N LEU A 62 7.25 -3.23 6.86
CA LEU A 62 6.11 -3.71 6.07
C LEU A 62 5.35 -4.84 6.77
N ASP A 63 6.05 -5.75 7.46
CA ASP A 63 5.41 -6.78 8.28
C ASP A 63 4.58 -6.14 9.42
N ALA A 64 5.15 -5.16 10.13
CA ALA A 64 4.41 -4.43 11.16
C ALA A 64 3.18 -3.70 10.61
N VAL A 65 3.31 -3.05 9.44
CA VAL A 65 2.20 -2.41 8.73
C VAL A 65 1.13 -3.43 8.35
N HIS A 66 1.51 -4.62 7.88
CA HIS A 66 0.55 -5.65 7.48
C HIS A 66 -0.32 -6.09 8.65
N PHE A 67 0.27 -6.38 9.81
CA PHE A 67 -0.49 -6.71 11.02
C PHE A 67 -1.42 -5.57 11.44
N ARG A 68 -0.96 -4.33 11.32
CA ARG A 68 -1.78 -3.16 11.65
C ARG A 68 -2.96 -3.02 10.68
N ALA A 69 -2.72 -3.15 9.38
CA ALA A 69 -3.74 -3.06 8.33
C ALA A 69 -4.83 -4.13 8.45
N LEU A 70 -4.50 -5.35 8.90
CA LEU A 70 -5.49 -6.39 9.18
C LEU A 70 -6.48 -5.98 10.27
N THR A 71 -6.07 -5.11 11.19
CA THR A 71 -6.90 -4.65 12.31
C THR A 71 -7.66 -3.36 11.97
N ASP A 72 -6.95 -2.41 11.36
CA ASP A 72 -7.42 -1.02 11.22
C ASP A 72 -8.04 -0.71 9.86
N LEU A 73 -7.89 -1.60 8.86
CA LEU A 73 -8.53 -1.49 7.54
C LEU A 73 -9.51 -2.65 7.29
N PRO A 74 -10.57 -2.83 8.10
CA PRO A 74 -11.50 -3.95 7.98
C PRO A 74 -12.33 -3.94 6.69
N SER A 75 -12.36 -2.81 5.98
CA SER A 75 -12.99 -2.68 4.66
C SER A 75 -12.23 -3.41 3.56
N LEU A 76 -10.95 -3.74 3.78
CA LEU A 76 -10.17 -4.56 2.87
C LEU A 76 -10.46 -6.04 3.10
N LEU A 77 -10.73 -6.77 2.02
CA LEU A 77 -10.79 -8.23 2.08
C LEU A 77 -9.42 -8.77 2.54
N PRO A 78 -9.34 -9.63 3.58
CA PRO A 78 -8.06 -10.10 4.13
C PRO A 78 -7.14 -10.74 3.08
N ALA A 79 -7.70 -11.50 2.14
CA ALA A 79 -6.93 -12.11 1.05
C ALA A 79 -6.30 -11.07 0.11
N MET A 80 -7.00 -9.97 -0.16
CA MET A 80 -6.49 -8.90 -1.01
C MET A 80 -5.37 -8.12 -0.31
N LEU A 81 -5.52 -7.85 0.99
CA LEU A 81 -4.48 -7.23 1.80
C LEU A 81 -3.24 -8.14 1.85
N LEU A 82 -3.41 -9.42 2.15
CA LEU A 82 -2.31 -10.40 2.19
C LEU A 82 -1.54 -10.46 0.87
N ASN A 83 -2.25 -10.66 -0.25
CA ASN A 83 -1.61 -10.73 -1.58
C ASN A 83 -0.94 -9.41 -1.98
N GLY A 84 -1.57 -8.29 -1.66
CA GLY A 84 -1.04 -6.96 -1.92
C GLY A 84 0.23 -6.66 -1.12
N MET A 85 0.24 -6.98 0.17
CA MET A 85 1.40 -6.79 1.05
C MET A 85 2.55 -7.70 0.65
N ALA A 86 2.28 -8.98 0.37
CA ALA A 86 3.28 -9.91 -0.14
C ALA A 86 3.87 -9.41 -1.48
N ALA A 87 3.05 -8.84 -2.35
CA ALA A 87 3.52 -8.23 -3.58
C ALA A 87 4.42 -7.01 -3.34
N LEU A 88 4.07 -6.13 -2.39
CA LEU A 88 4.92 -4.99 -2.02
C LEU A 88 6.27 -5.45 -1.45
N GLN A 89 6.28 -6.47 -0.60
CA GLN A 89 7.51 -7.07 -0.07
C GLN A 89 8.38 -7.65 -1.20
N GLU A 90 7.78 -8.38 -2.15
CA GLU A 90 8.51 -8.89 -3.32
C GLU A 90 9.06 -7.74 -4.19
N LEU A 91 8.33 -6.63 -4.35
CA LEU A 91 8.86 -5.44 -5.04
C LEU A 91 10.05 -4.81 -4.30
N VAL A 92 10.06 -4.79 -2.97
CA VAL A 92 11.20 -4.33 -2.16
C VAL A 92 12.40 -5.27 -2.33
N VAL A 93 12.17 -6.58 -2.37
CA VAL A 93 13.24 -7.56 -2.69
C VAL A 93 13.80 -7.30 -4.09
N LEU A 94 12.93 -7.16 -5.09
CA LEU A 94 13.31 -6.85 -6.47
C LEU A 94 14.08 -5.52 -6.58
N TRP A 95 13.73 -4.53 -5.77
CA TRP A 95 14.43 -3.25 -5.72
C TRP A 95 15.86 -3.37 -5.20
N SER A 96 16.15 -4.37 -4.36
CA SER A 96 17.52 -4.64 -3.89
C SER A 96 18.35 -5.48 -4.86
N ASP A 97 17.72 -6.11 -5.85
CA ASP A 97 18.40 -7.05 -6.73
C ASP A 97 19.43 -6.31 -7.60
N PRO A 98 20.66 -6.82 -7.68
CA PRO A 98 21.62 -6.35 -8.66
C PRO A 98 21.09 -6.57 -10.09
N PRO A 99 21.46 -5.72 -11.08
CA PRO A 99 20.96 -5.83 -12.45
C PRO A 99 21.09 -7.24 -13.08
N HIS A 100 22.19 -7.94 -12.78
CA HIS A 100 22.47 -9.29 -13.31
C HIS A 100 21.56 -10.38 -12.72
N VAL A 101 20.95 -10.14 -11.56
CA VAL A 101 19.95 -11.03 -10.95
C VAL A 101 18.58 -10.74 -11.52
N SER A 102 18.22 -9.45 -11.64
CA SER A 102 16.93 -9.01 -12.18
C SER A 102 16.69 -9.50 -13.62
N GLU A 103 17.73 -9.57 -14.45
CA GLU A 103 17.65 -10.06 -15.84
C GLU A 103 17.26 -11.53 -15.97
N ARG A 104 17.48 -12.34 -14.92
CA ARG A 104 17.18 -13.78 -14.91
C ARG A 104 15.78 -14.11 -14.40
N ARG A 105 15.06 -13.11 -13.87
CA ARG A 105 13.73 -13.34 -13.30
C ARG A 105 12.68 -13.44 -14.39
N ASP A 106 11.68 -14.26 -14.11
CA ASP A 106 10.50 -14.43 -14.95
C ASP A 106 9.70 -13.11 -15.02
N ARG A 107 9.56 -12.58 -16.23
CA ARG A 107 8.87 -11.31 -16.49
C ARG A 107 7.38 -11.41 -16.21
N ASP A 108 6.78 -12.57 -16.44
CA ASP A 108 5.34 -12.77 -16.20
C ASP A 108 5.06 -12.73 -14.70
N ARG A 109 5.90 -13.39 -13.90
CA ARG A 109 5.84 -13.30 -12.44
C ARG A 109 6.00 -11.87 -11.93
N ILE A 110 6.96 -11.09 -12.46
CA ILE A 110 7.14 -9.68 -12.06
C ILE A 110 5.86 -8.89 -12.38
N ARG A 111 5.27 -9.12 -13.56
CA ARG A 111 4.03 -8.44 -13.97
C ARG A 111 2.86 -8.78 -13.05
N ASP A 112 2.75 -10.02 -12.59
CA ASP A 112 1.72 -10.45 -11.64
C ASP A 112 1.89 -9.77 -10.27
N VAL A 113 3.13 -9.74 -9.76
CA VAL A 113 3.48 -9.04 -8.51
C VAL A 113 3.11 -7.55 -8.60
N GLU A 114 3.52 -6.88 -9.68
CA GLU A 114 3.14 -5.48 -9.91
C GLU A 114 1.62 -5.29 -10.04
N GLY A 115 0.92 -6.27 -10.60
CA GLY A 115 -0.53 -6.29 -10.69
C GLY A 115 -1.19 -6.30 -9.31
N MET A 116 -0.76 -7.19 -8.43
CA MET A 116 -1.29 -7.31 -7.07
C MET A 116 -0.98 -6.07 -6.21
N ALA A 117 0.25 -5.56 -6.30
CA ALA A 117 0.61 -4.30 -5.63
C ALA A 117 -0.23 -3.12 -6.13
N ARG A 118 -0.53 -3.06 -7.43
CA ARG A 118 -1.39 -2.04 -8.02
C ARG A 118 -2.83 -2.12 -7.52
N ILE A 119 -3.39 -3.33 -7.42
CA ILE A 119 -4.73 -3.55 -6.90
C ILE A 119 -4.81 -3.02 -5.46
N LEU A 120 -3.87 -3.43 -4.60
CA LEU A 120 -3.80 -2.94 -3.21
C LEU A 120 -3.75 -1.42 -3.15
N ARG A 121 -2.80 -0.80 -3.87
CA ARG A 121 -2.66 0.66 -3.90
C ARG A 121 -3.95 1.36 -4.34
N ASN A 122 -4.60 0.88 -5.40
CA ASN A 122 -5.85 1.47 -5.89
C ASN A 122 -6.97 1.38 -4.84
N THR A 123 -7.04 0.28 -4.09
CA THR A 123 -8.02 0.18 -3.01
C THR A 123 -7.69 1.11 -1.85
N LEU A 124 -6.42 1.23 -1.47
CA LEU A 124 -5.99 2.20 -0.45
C LEU A 124 -6.31 3.64 -0.87
N ASP A 125 -6.03 4.02 -2.12
CA ASP A 125 -6.38 5.33 -2.69
C ASP A 125 -7.91 5.60 -2.61
N SER A 126 -8.71 4.57 -2.88
CA SER A 126 -10.17 4.66 -2.74
C SER A 126 -10.60 4.87 -1.29
N ILE A 127 -9.96 4.19 -0.33
CA ILE A 127 -10.21 4.36 1.11
C ILE A 127 -9.85 5.79 1.53
N VAL A 128 -8.67 6.28 1.16
CA VAL A 128 -8.22 7.65 1.43
C VAL A 128 -9.22 8.67 0.90
N ALA A 129 -9.70 8.50 -0.33
CA ALA A 129 -10.69 9.41 -0.91
C ALA A 129 -12.02 9.44 -0.12
N VAL A 130 -12.45 8.30 0.40
CA VAL A 130 -13.64 8.19 1.27
C VAL A 130 -13.38 8.86 2.62
N GLU A 131 -12.25 8.60 3.26
CA GLU A 131 -11.88 9.22 4.54
C GLU A 131 -11.86 10.75 4.43
N GLU A 132 -11.21 11.30 3.41
CA GLU A 132 -11.20 12.75 3.17
C GLU A 132 -12.60 13.32 2.89
N ALA A 133 -13.45 12.58 2.18
CA ALA A 133 -14.82 13.02 1.92
C ALA A 133 -15.65 13.09 3.21
N LEU A 134 -15.47 12.12 4.11
CA LEU A 134 -16.10 12.12 5.43
C LEU A 134 -15.58 13.26 6.30
N GLU A 135 -14.27 13.50 6.33
CA GLU A 135 -13.68 14.64 7.06
C GLU A 135 -14.20 15.99 6.54
N ARG A 136 -14.29 16.15 5.22
CA ARG A 136 -14.86 17.35 4.60
C ARG A 136 -16.34 17.53 4.96
N ALA A 137 -17.11 16.46 5.03
CA ALA A 137 -18.52 16.51 5.42
C ALA A 137 -18.67 16.88 6.91
N ASP A 138 -17.86 16.30 7.80
CA ASP A 138 -17.82 16.63 9.22
C ASP A 138 -17.46 18.10 9.46
N ALA A 139 -16.42 18.60 8.78
CA ALA A 139 -16.01 19.99 8.88
C ALA A 139 -17.13 20.95 8.44
N ARG A 140 -17.91 20.61 7.41
CA ARG A 140 -19.10 21.39 6.99
C ARG A 140 -20.20 21.34 8.03
N ALA A 141 -20.51 20.15 8.58
CA ALA A 141 -21.54 19.98 9.60
C ALA A 141 -21.23 20.80 10.87
N LYS A 142 -19.98 20.73 11.35
CA LYS A 142 -19.48 21.54 12.48
C LYS A 142 -19.59 23.04 12.21
N ARG A 143 -19.21 23.51 11.01
CA ARG A 143 -19.34 24.93 10.62
C ARG A 143 -20.80 25.38 10.53
N ALA A 144 -21.73 24.49 10.17
CA ALA A 144 -23.15 24.77 10.11
C ALA A 144 -23.87 24.70 11.48
N GLY A 145 -23.15 24.43 12.57
CA GLY A 145 -23.73 24.29 13.92
C GLY A 145 -24.49 22.98 14.13
N ASN A 146 -24.40 22.02 13.19
CA ASN A 146 -25.03 20.71 13.29
C ASN A 146 -23.99 19.69 13.79
N VAL A 147 -24.07 19.30 15.05
CA VAL A 147 -23.26 18.20 15.60
C VAL A 147 -23.88 16.87 15.17
N VAL A 148 -23.47 16.35 14.02
CA VAL A 148 -23.80 14.97 13.62
C VAL A 148 -22.74 14.05 14.21
N HIS A 149 -23.11 13.24 15.21
CA HIS A 149 -22.22 12.24 15.81
C HIS A 149 -21.87 11.15 14.77
N LEU A 150 -20.72 11.28 14.11
CA LEU A 150 -20.17 10.36 13.11
C LEU A 150 -19.74 8.98 13.65
N ALA A 151 -19.90 8.72 14.96
CA ALA A 151 -19.58 7.43 15.58
C ALA A 151 -20.35 6.25 14.95
N ALA A 152 -21.49 6.50 14.30
CA ALA A 152 -22.30 5.47 13.65
C ALA A 152 -21.72 4.95 12.32
N TYR A 153 -20.84 5.70 11.65
CA TYR A 153 -20.36 5.33 10.29
C TYR A 153 -19.08 4.50 10.25
N ARG A 154 -18.37 4.31 11.37
CA ARG A 154 -17.26 3.34 11.44
C ARG A 154 -17.72 1.87 11.41
N SER A 155 -19.03 1.63 11.39
CA SER A 155 -19.65 0.30 11.32
C SER A 155 -20.34 0.04 9.97
N ILE A 156 -19.76 0.50 8.86
CA ILE A 156 -20.21 0.02 7.53
C ILE A 156 -19.80 -1.45 7.45
N LYS A 157 -20.76 -2.34 7.74
CA LYS A 157 -20.69 -3.76 7.41
C LYS A 157 -20.38 -3.89 5.91
N PRO A 158 -19.59 -4.89 5.49
CA PRO A 158 -19.42 -5.19 4.07
C PRO A 158 -20.81 -5.35 3.45
N LEU A 159 -21.03 -4.67 2.32
CA LEU A 159 -22.26 -4.81 1.53
C LEU A 159 -22.47 -6.30 1.23
N PRO A 160 -23.69 -6.83 1.37
CA PRO A 160 -23.96 -8.20 0.98
C PRO A 160 -23.65 -8.34 -0.51
N ILE A 161 -22.78 -9.30 -0.83
CA ILE A 161 -22.55 -9.74 -2.20
C ILE A 161 -23.91 -10.28 -2.68
N LEU A 162 -24.50 -9.61 -3.67
CA LEU A 162 -25.66 -10.16 -4.39
C LEU A 162 -25.19 -11.48 -5.01
N GLU A 163 -25.63 -12.60 -4.45
CA GLU A 163 -25.44 -13.91 -5.09
C GLU A 163 -26.12 -13.87 -6.46
N PRO A 164 -25.47 -14.37 -7.52
CA PRO A 164 -26.09 -14.45 -8.83
C PRO A 164 -27.30 -15.38 -8.73
N ASP A 165 -28.45 -14.83 -9.11
CA ASP A 165 -29.74 -15.51 -9.22
C ASP A 165 -29.59 -16.73 -10.13
N THR A 166 -29.31 -17.91 -9.55
CA THR A 166 -29.38 -19.17 -10.27
C THR A 166 -30.85 -19.55 -10.39
N GLY A 167 -31.51 -18.96 -11.38
CA GLY A 167 -32.83 -19.35 -11.82
C GLY A 167 -32.85 -20.84 -12.17
N ALA A 168 -33.73 -21.57 -11.47
CA ALA A 168 -34.14 -22.93 -11.78
C ALA A 168 -35.19 -22.95 -12.90
#